data_AF-A0A330LQV4-F1
#
_entry.id   AF-A0A330LQV4-F1
#
_cell.length_a   1.000
_cell.length_b   1.000
_cell.length_c   1.000
_cell.angle_alpha   90.00
_cell.angle_beta   90.00
_cell.angle_gamma   90.00
#
_symmetry.space_group_name_H-M   'P 1'
#
loop_
_entity.id
_entity.type
_entity.pdbx_description
1 polymer ?
#
loop_
_entity_poly.entity_id
_entity_poly.type
_entity_poly.pdbx_seq_one_letter_code
_entity_poly.pdbx_strand_id
1 'polypeptide(L)' 'MEQQQALHNHLIAIEMYICHLGKTFEEACEELDLDITDQLALKSMMVA' A
#
# COMPACT_ATOMS: atom_id res chain seq x y z
N MET A 1 12.03 -6.08 -12.17
CA MET A 1 12.50 -6.10 -10.78
C MET A 1 12.23 -4.79 -10.04
N GLU A 2 12.19 -3.64 -10.72
CA GLU A 2 11.96 -2.34 -10.06
C GLU A 2 10.52 -2.14 -9.51
N GLN A 3 9.49 -2.62 -10.21
CA GLN A 3 8.10 -2.52 -9.74
C GLN A 3 7.84 -3.27 -8.42
N GLN A 4 8.46 -4.43 -8.23
CA GLN A 4 8.28 -5.22 -7.01
C GLN A 4 8.92 -4.52 -5.79
N GLN A 5 10.02 -3.80 -5.99
CA GLN A 5 10.66 -3.02 -4.94
C GLN A 5 9.85 -1.77 -4.59
N ALA A 6 9.26 -1.11 -5.59
CA ALA A 6 8.35 0.01 -5.36
C ALA A 6 7.12 -0.43 -4.56
N LEU A 7 6.46 -1.52 -4.96
CA LEU A 7 5.32 -2.09 -4.23
C LEU A 7 5.67 -2.48 -2.79
N HIS A 8 6.87 -3.02 -2.56
CA HIS A 8 7.33 -3.35 -1.22
C HIS A 8 7.57 -2.10 -0.35
N ASN A 9 8.09 -1.02 -0.93
CA ASN A 9 8.21 0.26 -0.22
C ASN A 9 6.83 0.86 0.11
N HIS A 10 5.86 0.72 -0.80
CA HIS A 10 4.47 1.13 -0.54
C HIS A 10 3.82 0.32 0.58
N LEU A 11 4.11 -0.99 0.71
CA LEU A 11 3.62 -1.80 1.83
C LEU A 11 4.09 -1.26 3.19
N ILE A 12 5.38 -0.91 3.31
CA ILE A 12 5.91 -0.34 4.56
C ILE A 12 5.22 0.98 4.91
N ALA A 13 5.00 1.84 3.90
CA ALA A 13 4.29 3.10 4.09
C ALA A 13 2.83 2.86 4.50
N ILE A 14 2.14 1.92 3.87
CA ILE A 14 0.76 1.54 4.18
C ILE A 14 0.64 1.00 5.61
N GLU A 15 1.54 0.12 6.04
CA GLU A 15 1.57 -0.38 7.43
C GLU A 15 1.77 0.76 8.45
N MET A 16 2.60 1.74 8.13
CA MET A 16 2.76 2.93 8.97
C MET A 16 1.45 3.72 9.08
N TYR A 17 0.77 4.00 7.95
CA TYR A 17 -0.52 4.70 7.96
C TYR A 17 -1.60 3.94 8.74
N ILE A 18 -1.69 2.62 8.58
CA ILE A 18 -2.71 1.81 9.26
C ILE A 18 -2.41 1.70 10.76
N CYS A 19 -1.23 1.21 11.11
CA CYS A 19 -0.92 0.85 12.50
C CYS A 19 -0.64 2.07 13.39
N HIS A 20 -0.08 3.15 12.84
CA HIS A 20 0.35 4.30 13.64
C HIS A 20 -0.57 5.51 13.50
N LEU A 21 -1.21 5.69 12.34
CA LEU A 21 -2.11 6.81 12.09
C LEU A 21 -3.58 6.42 12.15
N GLY A 22 -3.88 5.12 12.33
CA GLY A 22 -5.25 4.61 12.45
C GLY A 22 -6.07 4.75 11.16
N LYS A 23 -5.41 4.90 10.02
CA LYS A 23 -6.06 5.01 8.71
C LYS A 23 -6.48 3.64 8.19
N THR A 24 -7.47 3.62 7.33
CA THR A 24 -7.81 2.46 6.51
C THR A 24 -6.78 2.26 5.40
N PHE A 25 -6.81 1.08 4.77
CA PHE A 25 -5.96 0.80 3.62
C PHE A 25 -6.26 1.76 2.46
N GLU A 26 -7.54 2.00 2.19
CA GLU A 26 -8.00 2.89 1.13
C GLU A 26 -7.51 4.33 1.33
N GLU A 27 -7.58 4.85 2.56
CA GLU A 27 -7.05 6.18 2.90
C GLU A 27 -5.52 6.23 2.78
N ALA A 28 -4.81 5.16 3.17
CA ALA A 28 -3.36 5.09 3.00
C ALA A 28 -2.96 5.08 1.52
N CYS A 29 -3.75 4.42 0.67
CA CYS A 29 -3.52 4.41 -0.78
C CYS A 29 -3.82 5.74 -1.44
N GLU A 30 -4.86 6.46 -0.99
CA GLU A 30 -5.17 7.81 -1.46
C GLU A 30 -4.04 8.79 -1.12
N GLU A 31 -3.47 8.73 0.09
CA GLU A 31 -2.35 9.57 0.53
C GLU A 31 -1.02 9.27 -0.19
N LEU A 32 -0.93 8.10 -0.82
CA LEU A 32 0.24 7.66 -1.59
C LEU A 32 0.04 7.86 -3.10
N ASP A 33 -1.05 8.50 -3.52
CA ASP A 33 -1.44 8.69 -4.93
C ASP A 33 -1.45 7.37 -5.72
N LEU A 34 -1.86 6.28 -5.08
CA LEU A 34 -1.89 4.95 -5.69
C LEU A 34 -3.16 4.74 -6.51
N ASP A 35 -2.99 4.36 -7.77
CA ASP A 35 -4.10 4.04 -8.63
C ASP A 35 -4.76 2.69 -8.28
N ILE A 36 -5.91 2.41 -8.89
CA ILE A 36 -6.69 1.19 -8.64
C ILE A 36 -5.87 -0.08 -8.96
N THR A 37 -4.99 -0.03 -9.97
CA THR A 37 -4.17 -1.17 -10.37
C THR A 37 -3.15 -1.50 -9.28
N ASP A 38 -2.47 -0.50 -8.75
CA ASP A 38 -1.49 -0.65 -7.69
C ASP A 38 -2.16 -1.09 -6.38
N GLN A 39 -3.33 -0.54 -6.06
CA GLN A 39 -4.12 -0.96 -4.89
C GLN A 39 -4.50 -2.44 -4.95
N LEU A 40 -4.93 -2.94 -6.11
CA LEU A 40 -5.25 -4.35 -6.29
C LEU A 40 -4.02 -5.25 -6.14
N ALA A 41 -2.87 -4.84 -6.68
CA ALA A 41 -1.61 -5.56 -6.53
C ALA A 41 -1.19 -5.64 -5.06
N LEU A 42 -1.25 -4.52 -4.33
CA LEU A 42 -0.91 -4.43 -2.92
C LEU A 42 -1.87 -5.25 -2.04
N LYS A 43 -3.19 -5.17 -2.28
CA LYS A 43 -4.17 -6.02 -1.59
C LYS A 43 -3.86 -7.50 -1.79
N SER A 44 -3.49 -7.92 -3.00
CA SER A 44 -3.14 -9.31 -3.26
C SER A 44 -1.86 -9.76 -2.53
N MET A 45 -0.96 -8.84 -2.21
CA MET A 45 0.29 -9.14 -1.47
C MET A 45 0.09 -9.20 0.05
N MET A 46 -0.89 -8.48 0.61
CA MET A 46 -1.13 -8.44 2.06
C MET A 46 -1.91 -9.66 2.61
N VAL A 47 -2.59 -10.42 1.74
CA VAL A 47 -3.45 -11.55 2.14
C VAL A 47 -2.73 -12.91 1.96
N ALA A 48 -1.49 -12.89 1.44
CA ALA A 48 -0.64 -14.07 1.27
C ALA A 48 0.30 -14.27 2.47
#